data_AF-A0A961V956-F1
#
_entry.id   AF-A0A961V956-F1
#
_cell.length_a   1.000
_cell.length_b   1.000
_cell.length_c   1.000
_cell.angle_alpha   90.00
_cell.angle_beta   90.00
_cell.angle_gamma   90.00
#
_symmetry.space_group_name_H-M   'P 1'
#
loop_
_entity.id
_entity.type
_entity.pdbx_description
1 polymer ?
#
loop_
_entity_poly.entity_id
_entity_poly.type
_entity_poly.pdbx_seq_one_letter_code
_entity_poly.pdbx_strand_id
1 'polypeptide(L)'
;MFRKLILGVVAMVLLVTPVLGDTLSYQVPSGKKARLFSFILINRLCQTGSNVVRIQKKPSHGTVTVEKYKHTIKDVKDGFFRKCEGKTVPGRAVTYTSSRGYHGPDTFTIYREEGVRRFWTDVKVKVK
;
A
#
# COMPACT_ATOMS: atom_id res chain seq x y z
N MET A 1 -29.42 59.41 15.28
CA MET A 1 -28.48 58.72 14.36
C MET A 1 -27.92 57.49 15.08
N PHE A 2 -28.48 56.30 14.86
CA PHE A 2 -28.03 55.05 15.49
C PHE A 2 -27.07 54.30 14.54
N ARG A 3 -25.81 54.16 14.97
CA ARG A 3 -24.74 53.44 14.27
C ARG A 3 -25.00 51.93 14.36
N LYS A 4 -25.19 51.28 13.22
CA LYS A 4 -25.31 49.82 13.10
C LYS A 4 -23.95 49.16 13.36
N LEU A 5 -23.85 48.31 14.38
CA LEU A 5 -22.75 47.38 14.59
C LEU A 5 -23.04 46.11 13.78
N ILE A 6 -22.25 45.87 12.72
CA ILE A 6 -22.28 44.62 11.96
C ILE A 6 -21.35 43.64 12.67
N LEU A 7 -21.92 42.62 13.31
CA LEU A 7 -21.18 41.49 13.85
C LEU A 7 -20.70 40.62 12.68
N GLY A 8 -19.39 40.61 12.43
CA GLY A 8 -18.77 39.78 11.39
C GLY A 8 -18.75 38.30 11.81
N VAL A 9 -19.33 37.43 10.99
CA VAL A 9 -19.21 35.97 11.10
C VAL A 9 -17.82 35.57 10.61
N VAL A 10 -16.97 35.09 11.52
CA VAL A 10 -15.68 34.48 11.16
C VAL A 10 -15.96 33.07 10.64
N ALA A 11 -15.91 32.90 9.32
CA ALA A 11 -15.97 31.58 8.68
C ALA A 11 -14.62 30.85 8.89
N MET A 12 -14.61 29.88 9.81
CA MET A 12 -13.46 29.01 10.04
C MET A 12 -13.36 27.99 8.89
N VAL A 13 -12.54 28.30 7.89
CA VAL A 13 -12.25 27.41 6.76
C VAL A 13 -11.32 26.30 7.25
N LEU A 14 -11.87 25.11 7.47
CA LEU A 14 -11.10 23.88 7.72
C LEU A 14 -10.33 23.50 6.46
N LEU A 15 -9.05 23.87 6.39
CA LEU A 15 -8.13 23.38 5.38
C LEU A 15 -7.85 21.90 5.66
N VAL A 16 -8.59 21.01 5.00
CA VAL A 16 -8.28 19.58 4.99
C VAL A 16 -7.01 19.39 4.16
N THR A 17 -5.85 19.33 4.80
CA THR A 17 -4.62 18.95 4.12
C THR A 17 -4.74 17.50 3.67
N PRO A 18 -4.57 17.16 2.38
CA PRO A 18 -4.48 15.78 1.97
C PRO A 18 -3.24 15.17 2.64
N VAL A 19 -3.45 14.11 3.42
CA VAL A 19 -2.35 13.26 3.88
C VAL A 19 -1.67 12.71 2.63
N LEU A 20 -0.37 12.97 2.48
CA LEU A 20 0.49 12.34 1.47
C LEU A 20 0.65 10.85 1.82
N GLY A 21 -0.39 10.07 1.55
CA GLY A 21 -0.37 8.62 1.61
C GLY A 21 -0.30 8.06 0.20
N ASP A 22 0.67 7.18 -0.06
CA ASP A 22 0.70 6.44 -1.31
C ASP A 22 -0.61 5.64 -1.44
N THR A 23 -1.25 5.69 -2.60
CA THR A 23 -2.41 4.86 -2.92
C THR A 23 -2.04 3.89 -4.03
N LEU A 24 -2.21 2.59 -3.77
CA LEU A 24 -2.10 1.55 -4.79
C LEU A 24 -3.49 1.08 -5.20
N SER A 25 -3.70 0.77 -6.48
CA SER A 25 -4.99 0.35 -7.01
C SER A 25 -4.87 -0.95 -7.80
N TYR A 26 -5.75 -1.91 -7.51
CA TYR A 26 -5.78 -3.23 -8.15
C TYR A 26 -7.18 -3.59 -8.63
N GLN A 27 -7.26 -4.40 -9.70
CA GLN A 27 -8.47 -5.10 -10.09
C GLN A 27 -8.27 -6.60 -9.82
N VAL A 28 -9.24 -7.23 -9.18
CA VAL A 28 -9.14 -8.65 -8.81
C VAL A 28 -10.45 -9.39 -9.08
N PRO A 29 -10.38 -10.69 -9.40
CA PRO A 29 -11.56 -11.53 -9.51
C PRO A 29 -12.24 -11.76 -8.15
N SER A 30 -13.56 -11.81 -8.14
CA SER A 30 -14.36 -12.14 -6.95
C SER A 30 -14.06 -13.54 -6.41
N GLY A 31 -13.91 -13.65 -5.08
CA GLY A 31 -13.74 -14.91 -4.35
C GLY A 31 -12.43 -15.66 -4.63
N LYS A 32 -11.50 -15.09 -5.40
CA LYS A 32 -10.25 -15.73 -5.77
C LYS A 32 -9.06 -15.04 -5.11
N LYS A 33 -8.09 -15.84 -4.66
CA LYS A 33 -6.84 -15.36 -4.07
C LYS A 33 -6.01 -14.62 -5.14
N ALA A 34 -5.71 -13.35 -4.90
CA ALA A 34 -4.97 -12.48 -5.81
C ALA A 34 -3.76 -11.85 -5.11
N ARG A 35 -2.55 -12.12 -5.60
CA ARG A 35 -1.35 -11.44 -5.13
C ARG A 35 -1.30 -10.04 -5.71
N LEU A 36 -1.38 -9.03 -4.85
CA LEU A 36 -1.40 -7.63 -5.27
C LEU A 36 0.02 -7.12 -5.55
N PHE A 37 0.92 -7.30 -4.58
CA PHE A 37 2.33 -6.93 -4.75
C PHE A 37 3.23 -7.81 -3.89
N SER A 38 4.52 -7.73 -4.20
CA SER A 38 5.60 -8.29 -3.37
C SER A 38 6.52 -7.16 -2.96
N PHE A 39 6.96 -7.19 -1.71
CA PHE A 39 7.92 -6.25 -1.16
C PHE A 39 9.26 -6.96 -0.94
N ILE A 40 10.32 -6.39 -1.51
CA ILE A 40 11.70 -6.81 -1.31
C ILE A 40 12.54 -5.58 -0.99
N LEU A 41 13.37 -5.68 0.03
CA LEU A 41 14.41 -4.71 0.34
C LEU A 41 15.76 -5.42 0.23
N ILE A 42 16.54 -5.06 -0.80
CA ILE A 42 17.87 -5.64 -1.02
C ILE A 42 18.96 -4.58 -0.91
N ASN A 43 20.11 -4.99 -0.38
CA ASN A 43 21.30 -4.16 -0.35
C ASN A 43 22.12 -4.32 -1.64
N ARG A 44 23.23 -3.59 -1.66
CA ARG A 44 24.19 -3.59 -2.75
C ARG A 44 24.87 -4.94 -3.01
N LEU A 45 24.75 -5.91 -2.11
CA LEU A 45 25.28 -7.28 -2.25
C LEU A 45 24.17 -8.28 -2.61
N CYS A 46 22.97 -7.79 -2.93
CA CYS A 46 21.76 -8.59 -3.20
C CYS A 46 21.29 -9.39 -1.97
N GLN A 47 21.70 -8.98 -0.77
CA GLN A 47 21.23 -9.54 0.49
C GLN A 47 19.99 -8.79 0.95
N THR A 48 19.05 -9.51 1.56
CA THR A 48 17.80 -8.93 2.02
C THR A 48 17.93 -8.28 3.38
N GLY A 49 17.42 -7.06 3.48
CA GLY A 49 17.25 -6.37 4.77
C GLY A 49 15.98 -6.81 5.50
N SER A 50 15.62 -6.05 6.54
CA SER A 50 14.36 -6.23 7.25
C SER A 50 13.18 -5.93 6.32
N ASN A 51 12.31 -6.92 6.09
CA ASN A 51 11.11 -6.79 5.28
C ASN A 51 9.88 -6.80 6.19
N VAL A 52 9.58 -5.66 6.81
CA VAL A 52 8.40 -5.49 7.66
C VAL A 52 7.25 -5.00 6.80
N VAL A 53 6.20 -5.81 6.74
CA VAL A 53 4.90 -5.42 6.16
C VAL A 53 3.83 -5.89 7.13
N ARG A 54 2.95 -4.97 7.54
CA ARG A 54 1.85 -5.23 8.48
C ARG A 54 0.55 -4.69 7.92
N ILE A 55 -0.56 -5.34 8.26
CA ILE A 55 -1.91 -4.85 7.94
C ILE A 55 -2.30 -3.90 9.07
N GLN A 56 -2.51 -2.63 8.74
CA GLN A 56 -2.88 -1.60 9.72
C GLN A 56 -4.40 -1.45 9.80
N LYS A 57 -5.08 -1.45 8.65
CA LYS A 57 -6.54 -1.44 8.55
C LYS A 57 -6.96 -2.62 7.67
N LYS A 58 -7.88 -3.45 8.16
CA LYS A 58 -8.39 -4.59 7.41
C LYS A 58 -9.40 -4.13 6.34
N PRO A 59 -9.55 -4.87 5.23
CA PRO A 59 -10.65 -4.68 4.29
C PRO A 59 -12.01 -4.99 4.92
N SER A 60 -13.08 -4.44 4.35
CA SER A 60 -14.46 -4.72 4.78
C SER A 60 -15.09 -5.91 4.06
N HIS A 61 -14.63 -6.22 2.85
CA HIS A 61 -15.26 -7.21 1.96
C HIS A 61 -14.32 -8.32 1.52
N GLY A 62 -13.30 -8.62 2.33
CA GLY A 62 -12.33 -9.66 2.03
C GLY A 62 -11.37 -9.93 3.18
N THR A 63 -10.29 -10.64 2.85
CA THR A 63 -9.18 -10.91 3.75
C THR A 63 -7.88 -10.56 3.06
N VAL A 64 -6.96 -9.96 3.81
CA VAL A 64 -5.59 -9.71 3.37
C VAL A 64 -4.65 -10.56 4.20
N THR A 65 -3.66 -11.17 3.55
CA THR A 65 -2.56 -11.88 4.20
C THR A 65 -1.22 -11.32 3.76
N VAL A 66 -0.24 -11.39 4.68
CA VAL A 66 1.16 -11.06 4.42
C VAL A 66 1.99 -12.32 4.65
N GLU A 67 2.47 -12.92 3.56
CA GLU A 67 3.15 -14.22 3.59
C GLU A 67 4.63 -14.06 3.23
N LYS A 68 5.50 -14.95 3.74
CA LYS A 68 6.88 -15.04 3.25
C LYS A 68 6.83 -15.45 1.78
N TYR A 69 7.62 -14.81 0.94
CA TYR A 69 7.66 -15.07 -0.49
C TYR A 69 9.10 -15.07 -0.99
N LYS A 70 9.42 -15.91 -1.98
CA LYS A 70 10.71 -15.90 -2.68
C LYS A 70 10.54 -15.16 -3.99
N HIS A 71 11.23 -14.03 -4.17
CA HIS A 71 11.17 -13.23 -5.36
C HIS A 71 12.43 -13.43 -6.20
N THR A 72 12.27 -13.83 -7.46
CA THR A 72 13.35 -13.82 -8.44
C THR A 72 13.42 -12.44 -9.06
N ILE A 73 14.56 -11.78 -8.89
CA ILE A 73 14.80 -10.45 -9.46
C ILE A 73 14.92 -10.58 -10.98
N LYS A 74 14.09 -9.85 -11.71
CA LYS A 74 14.02 -9.86 -13.18
C LYS A 74 14.00 -8.43 -13.71
N ASP A 75 14.30 -8.29 -15.00
CA ASP A 75 14.17 -7.06 -15.78
C ASP A 75 15.05 -5.91 -15.26
N VAL A 76 16.22 -6.24 -14.68
CA VAL A 76 17.18 -5.22 -14.18
C VAL A 76 18.19 -4.93 -15.26
N LYS A 77 17.78 -4.12 -16.25
CA LYS A 77 18.58 -3.84 -17.45
C LYS A 77 19.90 -3.14 -17.11
N ASP A 78 19.88 -2.17 -16.19
CA ASP A 78 21.03 -1.33 -15.84
C ASP A 78 21.04 -0.88 -14.38
N GLY A 79 22.15 -0.28 -13.96
CA GLY A 79 22.31 0.34 -12.64
C GLY A 79 22.87 -0.59 -11.56
N PHE A 80 22.90 -0.07 -10.33
CA PHE A 80 23.60 -0.69 -9.20
C PHE A 80 23.18 -2.15 -8.94
N PHE A 81 21.91 -2.47 -9.19
CA PHE A 81 21.33 -3.77 -8.89
C PHE A 81 21.38 -4.79 -10.04
N ARG A 82 22.00 -4.48 -11.19
CA ARG A 82 22.09 -5.40 -12.34
C ARG A 82 22.67 -6.77 -11.97
N LYS A 83 23.69 -6.78 -11.11
CA LYS A 83 24.29 -8.03 -10.58
C LYS A 83 23.37 -8.87 -9.69
N CYS A 84 22.18 -8.38 -9.38
CA CYS A 84 21.16 -9.09 -8.62
C CYS A 84 20.13 -9.78 -9.52
N GLU A 85 20.13 -9.51 -10.83
CA GLU A 85 19.26 -10.18 -11.79
C GLU A 85 19.44 -11.71 -11.72
N GLY A 86 18.32 -12.43 -11.83
CA GLY A 86 18.26 -13.89 -11.72
C GLY A 86 18.35 -14.43 -10.28
N LYS A 87 18.81 -13.63 -9.30
CA LYS A 87 18.87 -14.07 -7.91
C LYS A 87 17.48 -14.18 -7.31
N THR A 88 17.28 -15.24 -6.54
CA THR A 88 16.07 -15.42 -5.74
C THR A 88 16.33 -14.97 -4.31
N VAL A 89 15.56 -13.97 -3.87
CA VAL A 89 15.71 -13.33 -2.56
C VAL A 89 14.42 -13.46 -1.74
N PRO A 90 14.49 -13.57 -0.40
CA PRO A 90 13.29 -13.56 0.42
C PRO A 90 12.62 -12.18 0.45
N GLY A 91 11.30 -12.18 0.55
CA GLY A 91 10.47 -11.00 0.63
C GLY A 91 9.13 -11.29 1.28
N ARG A 92 8.20 -10.35 1.15
CA ARG A 92 6.82 -10.49 1.61
C ARG A 92 5.86 -10.32 0.45
N ALA A 93 4.89 -11.21 0.32
CA ALA A 93 3.79 -11.04 -0.62
C ALA A 93 2.54 -10.57 0.13
N VAL A 94 1.86 -9.58 -0.42
CA VAL A 94 0.54 -9.16 0.05
C VAL A 94 -0.51 -9.74 -0.88
N THR A 95 -1.43 -10.48 -0.30
CA THR A 95 -2.46 -11.19 -1.03
C THR A 95 -3.83 -10.81 -0.50
N TYR A 96 -4.78 -10.64 -1.41
CA TYR A 96 -6.17 -10.33 -1.12
C TYR A 96 -7.09 -11.41 -1.68
N THR A 97 -8.13 -11.73 -0.93
CA THR A 97 -9.25 -12.56 -1.39
C THR A 97 -10.54 -11.88 -0.94
N SER A 98 -11.43 -11.53 -1.86
CA SER A 98 -12.74 -10.99 -1.48
C SER A 98 -13.66 -12.08 -0.92
N SER A 99 -14.68 -11.67 -0.18
CA SER A 99 -15.82 -12.52 0.12
C SER A 99 -16.44 -13.04 -1.18
N ARG A 100 -16.84 -14.31 -1.19
CA ARG A 100 -17.40 -14.95 -2.39
C ARG A 100 -18.61 -14.19 -2.91
N GLY A 101 -18.61 -13.85 -4.21
CA GLY A 101 -19.72 -13.15 -4.87
C GLY A 101 -19.77 -11.64 -4.58
N TYR A 102 -18.84 -11.09 -3.82
CA TYR A 102 -18.73 -9.65 -3.67
C TYR A 102 -18.20 -9.01 -4.95
N HIS A 103 -18.83 -7.93 -5.41
CA HIS A 103 -18.37 -7.08 -6.50
C HIS A 103 -18.46 -5.63 -6.04
N GLY A 104 -17.38 -4.87 -6.21
CA GLY A 104 -17.33 -3.50 -5.70
C GLY A 104 -15.95 -3.08 -5.21
N PRO A 105 -15.85 -1.87 -4.66
CA PRO A 105 -14.62 -1.35 -4.09
C PRO A 105 -14.37 -1.87 -2.69
N ASP A 106 -13.16 -2.31 -2.42
CA ASP A 106 -12.66 -2.61 -1.08
C ASP A 106 -11.38 -1.81 -0.83
N THR A 107 -11.05 -1.56 0.44
CA THR A 107 -9.86 -0.78 0.79
C THR A 107 -9.29 -1.26 2.11
N PHE A 108 -7.96 -1.33 2.17
CA PHE A 108 -7.23 -1.66 3.38
C PHE A 108 -5.93 -0.86 3.42
N THR A 109 -5.33 -0.74 4.60
CA THR A 109 -4.09 0.03 4.77
C THR A 109 -2.99 -0.91 5.21
N ILE A 110 -1.84 -0.82 4.56
CA ILE A 110 -0.62 -1.51 4.98
C ILE A 110 0.40 -0.52 5.57
N TYR A 111 1.19 -1.05 6.49
CA TYR A 111 2.38 -0.43 7.02
C TYR A 111 3.61 -1.16 6.48
N ARG A 112 4.62 -0.43 6.01
CA ARG A 112 5.92 -0.99 5.63
C ARG A 112 7.09 -0.15 6.16
N GLU A 113 8.22 -0.83 6.38
CA GLU A 113 9.49 -0.20 6.76
C GLU A 113 10.52 -0.36 5.63
N GLU A 114 11.20 0.73 5.28
CA GLU A 114 12.31 0.76 4.33
C GLU A 114 13.51 1.43 4.98
N GLY A 115 14.35 0.63 5.65
CA GLY A 115 15.38 1.17 6.53
C GLY A 115 14.75 1.94 7.70
N VAL A 116 15.01 3.24 7.80
CA VAL A 116 14.41 4.11 8.84
C VAL A 116 13.08 4.73 8.42
N ARG A 117 12.69 4.61 7.15
CA ARG A 117 11.47 5.20 6.62
C ARG A 117 10.28 4.30 6.90
N ARG A 118 9.15 4.92 7.23
CA ARG A 118 7.89 4.27 7.55
C ARG A 118 6.84 4.76 6.59
N PHE A 119 6.10 3.84 5.99
CA PHE A 119 5.07 4.17 5.02
C PHE A 119 3.75 3.55 5.42
N TRP A 120 2.70 4.35 5.29
CA TRP A 120 1.32 3.91 5.31
C TRP A 120 0.78 4.04 3.90
N THR A 121 0.21 2.95 3.39
CA THR A 121 -0.29 2.90 2.01
C THR A 121 -1.68 2.35 2.01
N ASP A 122 -2.59 3.13 1.47
CA ASP A 122 -3.94 2.68 1.20
C ASP A 122 -3.93 1.87 -0.10
N VAL A 123 -4.49 0.67 0.00
CA VAL A 123 -4.62 -0.26 -1.12
C VAL A 123 -6.10 -0.33 -1.46
N LYS A 124 -6.44 0.20 -2.63
CA LYS A 124 -7.78 0.13 -3.20
C LYS A 124 -7.88 -1.08 -4.11
N VAL A 125 -8.94 -1.86 -3.93
CA VAL A 125 -9.21 -3.05 -4.73
C VAL A 125 -10.57 -2.89 -5.38
N LYS A 126 -10.64 -3.06 -6.70
CA LYS A 126 -11.90 -3.16 -7.43
C LYS A 126 -12.16 -4.62 -7.77
N VAL A 127 -13.12 -5.21 -7.08
CA VAL A 127 -13.50 -6.62 -7.25
C VAL A 127 -14.47 -6.75 -8.41
N LYS A 128 -14.16 -7.64 -9.34
CA LYS A 128 -14.93 -7.91 -10.56
C LYS A 128 -15.28 -9.38 -10.70
#